data_AF-A0AA40AYD9-F1
#
_entry.id   AF-A0AA40AYD9-F1
#
_cell.length_a   1.000
_cell.length_b   1.000
_cell.length_c   1.000
_cell.angle_alpha   90.00
_cell.angle_beta   90.00
_cell.angle_gamma   90.00
#
_symmetry.space_group_name_H-M   'P 1'
#
loop_
_entity.id
_entity.type
_entity.pdbx_description
1 polymer ?
#
loop_
_entity_poly.entity_id
_entity_poly.type
_entity_poly.pdbx_seq_one_letter_code
_entity_poly.pdbx_strand_id
1 'polypeptide(L)'
;KTPLHLAVLDGDIIHTEALLKAGASPCAKDNFGKEPLHYGVEKSIAMVTLLIKHGANVNAKDTAGKEPHFFAPAGSSNVPVLRLLFEKGAK
;
A
#
# COMPACT_ATOMS: atom_id res chain seq x y z
N LYS A 1 1.92 -1.11 13.88
CA LYS A 1 2.37 -1.75 12.63
C LYS A 1 2.30 -3.25 12.80
N THR A 2 1.75 -3.97 11.84
CA THR A 2 1.71 -5.45 11.80
C THR A 2 2.95 -6.00 11.09
N PRO A 3 3.23 -7.32 11.12
CA PRO A 3 4.29 -7.91 10.29
C PRO A 3 4.18 -7.53 8.81
N LEU A 4 2.95 -7.45 8.29
CA LEU A 4 2.68 -7.03 6.91
C LEU A 4 3.15 -5.58 6.65
N HIS A 5 2.95 -4.66 7.61
CA HIS A 5 3.45 -3.30 7.46
C HIS A 5 4.98 -3.26 7.36
N LEU A 6 5.67 -4.10 8.15
CA LEU A 6 7.13 -4.13 8.17
C LEU A 6 7.67 -4.71 6.86
N ALA A 7 7.10 -5.81 6.36
CA ALA A 7 7.49 -6.39 5.07
C ALA A 7 7.28 -5.41 3.91
N VAL A 8 6.15 -4.69 3.91
CA VAL A 8 5.88 -3.65 2.90
C VAL A 8 6.87 -2.50 3.03
N LEU A 9 7.16 -2.02 4.25
CA LEU A 9 8.13 -0.96 4.50
C LEU A 9 9.54 -1.32 4.02
N ASP A 10 9.92 -2.60 4.09
CA ASP A 10 11.19 -3.09 3.57
C ASP A 10 11.21 -3.26 2.04
N GLY A 11 10.03 -3.26 1.41
CA GLY A 11 9.89 -3.53 -0.02
C GLY A 11 9.95 -5.01 -0.37
N ASP A 12 9.88 -5.90 0.63
CA ASP A 12 10.00 -7.34 0.45
C ASP A 12 8.71 -7.95 -0.10
N ILE A 13 8.67 -8.11 -1.42
CA ILE A 13 7.52 -8.67 -2.15
C ILE A 13 7.22 -10.11 -1.74
N ILE A 14 8.27 -10.92 -1.51
CA ILE A 14 8.12 -12.36 -1.25
C ILE A 14 7.47 -12.57 0.11
N HIS A 15 7.98 -11.91 1.15
CA HIS A 15 7.41 -12.01 2.49
C HIS A 15 6.05 -11.30 2.58
N THR A 16 5.85 -10.20 1.87
CA THR A 16 4.53 -9.55 1.78
C THR A 16 3.49 -10.51 1.21
N GLU A 17 3.79 -11.19 0.09
CA GLU A 17 2.87 -12.15 -0.53
C GLU A 17 2.63 -13.36 0.37
N ALA A 18 3.68 -13.89 1.03
CA ALA A 18 3.55 -15.00 1.96
C ALA A 18 2.62 -14.65 3.14
N LEU A 19 2.78 -13.47 3.74
CA LEU A 19 1.93 -12.99 4.83
C LEU A 19 0.47 -12.81 4.38
N LEU A 20 0.23 -12.24 3.21
CA LEU A 20 -1.11 -12.07 2.66
C LEU A 20 -1.79 -13.43 2.39
N LYS A 21 -1.05 -14.40 1.84
CA LYS A 21 -1.54 -15.77 1.64
C LYS A 21 -1.82 -16.49 2.96
N ALA A 22 -1.08 -16.17 4.02
CA ALA A 22 -1.30 -16.69 5.37
C ALA A 22 -2.48 -16.00 6.10
N GLY A 23 -3.20 -15.09 5.45
CA GLY A 23 -4.38 -14.42 6.01
C GLY A 23 -4.08 -13.10 6.73
N ALA A 24 -2.88 -12.52 6.58
CA ALA A 24 -2.63 -11.18 7.07
C ALA A 24 -3.57 -10.17 6.39
N SER A 25 -4.24 -9.33 7.18
CA SER A 25 -5.18 -8.35 6.64
C SER A 25 -4.45 -7.24 5.87
N PRO A 26 -4.75 -7.03 4.56
CA PRO A 26 -4.18 -5.94 3.77
C PRO A 26 -4.74 -4.57 4.16
N CYS A 27 -5.80 -4.51 4.96
CA CYS A 27 -6.44 -3.29 5.45
C CYS A 27 -6.21 -3.07 6.95
N ALA A 28 -5.28 -3.82 7.57
CA ALA A 28 -4.92 -3.61 8.96
C ALA A 28 -4.38 -2.19 9.15
N LYS A 29 -4.86 -1.45 10.15
CA LYS A 29 -4.37 -0.11 10.47
C LYS A 29 -3.26 -0.17 11.50
N ASP A 30 -2.20 0.61 11.31
CA ASP A 30 -1.24 0.89 12.36
C ASP A 30 -1.69 2.05 13.29
N ASN A 31 -0.82 2.47 14.21
CA ASN A 31 -1.12 3.50 15.19
C ASN A 31 -1.35 4.90 14.57
N PHE A 32 -0.98 5.10 13.30
CA PHE A 32 -1.25 6.31 12.53
C PHE A 32 -2.49 6.15 11.62
N GLY A 33 -3.26 5.07 11.80
CA GLY A 33 -4.39 4.74 10.93
C GLY A 33 -3.99 4.31 9.53
N LYS A 34 -2.69 4.15 9.25
CA LYS A 34 -2.19 3.77 7.93
C LYS A 34 -2.37 2.27 7.74
N GLU A 35 -2.99 1.92 6.62
CA GLU A 35 -2.98 0.58 6.04
C GLU A 35 -1.66 0.31 5.27
N PRO A 36 -1.25 -0.96 5.06
CA PRO A 36 -0.06 -1.34 4.29
C PRO A 36 0.11 -0.58 2.97
N LEU A 37 -0.99 -0.32 2.25
CA LEU A 37 -0.96 0.39 0.97
C LEU A 37 -0.40 1.81 1.07
N HIS A 38 -0.56 2.51 2.19
CA HIS A 38 0.03 3.85 2.39
C HIS A 38 1.55 3.83 2.32
N TYR A 39 2.18 2.71 2.65
CA TYR A 39 3.63 2.53 2.58
C TYR A 39 4.05 1.88 1.26
N GLY A 40 3.21 1.02 0.67
CA GLY A 40 3.51 0.31 -0.57
C GLY A 40 3.74 1.24 -1.77
N VAL A 41 3.08 2.40 -1.79
CA VAL A 41 3.23 3.40 -2.86
C VAL A 41 4.64 3.98 -2.97
N GLU A 42 5.40 4.00 -1.86
CA GLU A 42 6.78 4.48 -1.81
C GLU A 42 7.79 3.43 -2.29
N LYS A 43 7.34 2.19 -2.53
CA LYS A 43 8.24 1.04 -2.73
C LYS A 43 8.35 0.64 -4.18
N SER A 44 7.24 0.18 -4.77
CA SER A 44 7.21 -0.22 -6.18
C SER A 44 5.78 -0.41 -6.67
N ILE A 45 5.60 -0.34 -7.99
CA ILE A 45 4.33 -0.72 -8.63
C ILE A 45 3.95 -2.18 -8.35
N ALA A 46 4.94 -3.07 -8.23
CA ALA A 46 4.72 -4.48 -7.89
C ALA A 46 4.11 -4.63 -6.49
N MET A 47 4.62 -3.87 -5.51
CA MET A 47 4.11 -3.87 -4.14
C MET A 47 2.65 -3.38 -4.09
N VAL A 48 2.37 -2.26 -4.77
CA VAL A 48 1.02 -1.70 -4.88
C VAL A 48 0.06 -2.69 -5.54
N THR A 49 0.48 -3.30 -6.65
CA THR A 49 -0.33 -4.29 -7.38
C THR A 49 -0.64 -5.51 -6.51
N LEU A 50 0.35 -6.01 -5.77
CA LEU A 50 0.20 -7.13 -4.86
C LEU A 50 -0.82 -6.84 -3.76
N LEU A 51 -0.69 -5.69 -3.09
CA LEU A 51 -1.60 -5.29 -2.01
C LEU A 51 -3.04 -5.12 -2.52
N ILE A 52 -3.23 -4.45 -3.67
CA ILE A 52 -4.55 -4.29 -4.31
C ILE A 52 -5.14 -5.64 -4.70
N LYS A 53 -4.34 -6.56 -5.26
CA LYS A 53 -4.78 -7.92 -5.62
C LYS A 53 -5.35 -8.68 -4.41
N HIS A 54 -4.80 -8.45 -3.22
CA HIS A 54 -5.29 -9.05 -1.99
C HIS A 54 -6.42 -8.27 -1.30
N GLY A 55 -6.89 -7.16 -1.89
CA GLY A 55 -8.04 -6.41 -1.39
C GLY A 55 -7.71 -5.18 -0.54
N ALA A 56 -6.49 -4.64 -0.64
CA ALA A 56 -6.16 -3.38 0.00
C ALA A 56 -7.07 -2.23 -0.49
N ASN A 57 -7.48 -1.34 0.42
CA ASN A 57 -8.35 -0.22 0.11
C ASN A 57 -7.56 0.97 -0.46
N VAL A 58 -7.74 1.26 -1.74
CA VAL A 58 -7.06 2.37 -2.44
C VAL A 58 -7.47 3.77 -1.95
N ASN A 59 -8.64 3.88 -1.29
CA ASN A 59 -9.19 5.11 -0.72
C ASN A 59 -9.12 5.12 0.81
N ALA A 60 -8.30 4.25 1.41
CA ALA A 60 -8.15 4.21 2.87
C ALA A 60 -7.62 5.56 3.37
N LYS A 61 -8.19 6.09 4.46
CA LYS A 61 -7.70 7.32 5.07
C LYS A 61 -6.94 7.01 6.35
N ASP A 62 -5.74 7.57 6.46
CA ASP A 62 -4.98 7.60 7.70
C ASP A 62 -5.60 8.58 8.72
N THR A 63 -5.01 8.70 9.91
CA THR A 63 -5.52 9.62 10.95
C THR A 63 -5.47 11.10 10.55
N ALA A 64 -4.66 11.46 9.56
CA ALA A 64 -4.58 12.81 9.00
C ALA A 64 -5.52 13.00 7.80
N GLY A 65 -6.34 12.01 7.46
CA GLY A 65 -7.25 12.05 6.32
C GLY A 65 -6.57 11.83 4.97
N LYS A 66 -5.30 11.43 4.96
CA LYS A 66 -4.52 11.21 3.73
C LYS A 66 -4.73 9.80 3.22
N GLU A 67 -4.96 9.69 1.92
CA GLU A 67 -5.07 8.44 1.18
C GLU A 67 -3.70 7.95 0.69
N PRO A 68 -3.55 6.65 0.29
CA PRO A 68 -2.27 6.11 -0.13
C PRO A 68 -1.57 6.93 -1.21
N HIS A 69 -2.29 7.45 -2.20
CA HIS A 69 -1.70 8.20 -3.30
C HIS A 69 -0.96 9.48 -2.86
N PHE A 70 -1.32 10.08 -1.70
CA PHE A 70 -0.62 11.24 -1.14
C PHE A 70 0.82 10.94 -0.70
N PHE A 71 1.16 9.67 -0.51
CA PHE A 71 2.50 9.24 -0.09
C PHE A 71 3.38 8.81 -1.27
N ALA A 72 2.87 8.86 -2.51
CA ALA A 72 3.70 8.58 -3.68
C ALA A 72 4.87 9.59 -3.75
N PRO A 73 6.13 9.14 -3.95
CA PRO A 73 7.27 10.06 -3.99
C PRO A 73 7.14 11.10 -5.11
N ALA A 74 7.74 12.27 -4.94
CA ALA A 74 7.72 13.30 -5.99
C ALA A 74 8.64 12.90 -7.16
N GLY A 75 8.15 13.03 -8.41
CA GLY A 75 8.95 12.80 -9.62
C GLY A 75 8.30 11.87 -10.66
N SER A 76 8.95 11.74 -11.82
CA SER A 76 8.44 10.98 -12.97
C SER A 76 8.38 9.46 -12.75
N SER A 77 9.13 8.92 -11.79
CA SER A 77 9.16 7.49 -11.47
C SER A 77 7.84 6.94 -10.91
N ASN A 78 6.95 7.80 -10.42
CA ASN A 78 5.70 7.38 -9.76
C ASN A 78 4.45 7.60 -10.61
N VAL A 79 4.60 8.10 -11.84
CA VAL A 79 3.49 8.17 -12.82
C VAL A 79 2.79 6.82 -12.98
N PRO A 80 3.50 5.66 -13.03
CA PRO A 80 2.83 4.36 -13.11
C PRO A 80 2.04 3.99 -11.85
N VAL A 81 2.56 4.31 -10.66
CA VAL A 81 1.90 4.00 -9.37
C VAL A 81 0.63 4.83 -9.20
N LEU A 82 0.73 6.15 -9.43
CA LEU A 82 -0.42 7.06 -9.35
C LEU A 82 -1.48 6.70 -10.40
N ARG A 83 -1.07 6.41 -11.63
CA ARG A 83 -1.98 5.95 -12.69
C ARG A 83 -2.71 4.68 -12.26
N LEU A 84 -2.00 3.67 -11.76
CA LEU A 84 -2.60 2.43 -11.28
C LEU A 84 -3.62 2.70 -10.15
N LEU A 85 -3.31 3.55 -9.18
CA LEU A 85 -4.24 3.87 -8.09
C LEU A 85 -5.51 4.54 -8.62
N PHE A 86 -5.39 5.52 -9.52
CA PHE A 86 -6.55 6.19 -10.13
C PHE A 86 -7.37 5.26 -11.03
N GLU A 87 -6.72 4.38 -11.80
CA GLU A 87 -7.40 3.31 -12.55
C GLU A 87 -8.17 2.34 -11.64
N LYS A 88 -7.70 2.15 -10.41
CA LYS A 88 -8.36 1.34 -9.37
C LYS A 88 -9.35 2.15 -8.52
N GLY A 89 -9.60 3.41 -8.87
CA GLY A 89 -10.64 4.24 -8.26
C GLY A 89 -10.22 5.01 -7.01
N ALA A 90 -8.92 5.30 -6.85
CA ALA A 90 -8.46 6.34 -5.92
C ALA A 90 -9.08 7.70 -6.30
N LYS A 91 -9.46 8.53 -5.32
CA LYS A 91 -10.21 9.78 -5.54
C LYS A 91 -9.47 11.02 -5.06
#